data_AF-A0A508A1Z0-F1
#
_entry.id   AF-A0A508A1Z0-F1
#
_cell.length_a   1.000
_cell.length_b   1.000
_cell.length_c   1.000
_cell.angle_alpha   90.00
_cell.angle_beta   90.00
_cell.angle_gamma   90.00
#
_symmetry.space_group_name_H-M   'P 1'
#
loop_
_entity.id
_entity.type
_entity.pdbx_description
1 polymer ?
#
loop_
_entity_poly.entity_id
_entity_poly.type
_entity_poly.pdbx_seq_one_letter_code
_entity_poly.pdbx_strand_id
1 'polypeptide(L)'
;MNDIREDSRDIQTRQTIVRLLSSMASAKEISQYLKRFSQLDAKRFAVVKVGGAVLRDDLDALTSSLAFLQDVGLTPIVIHGAGPQLDGELAAAGIEKHTVDGLRVTSPEALAIVRRVFHAQNLKLVEALQAFDARATSIVSGVFEAEYLDRDTYGMVGEVKRVDLAPIEASLKAGSIPVIASLGETVGGQILNVNADFAANELVQMLQPYKIVFLTGTGGLLNERGKVIDSINLTTEYEHLVAQPWVNGGMKVKIEQIKDLLDSLPLTSSVSITKPSELAKELFTHKGSGTLVRRGERVLQVSSWDELDLPRLRGLIESAFGRELVPDYFDTTRLHRAYVSENYRAAVILTAEDAGTYLDKFAVLDDAQGEGLGRAVWQVMHEQNPSLFWRSRNGNPVNAFYHSESDGCLRQGKWRVFWYGMDGFDAIGRCVAHCATRPVTLHDRTATGAQA
;
A
#
# COMPACT_ATOMS: atom_id res chain seq x y z
N MET A 1 -12.91 -18.00 -35.34
CA MET A 1 -11.51 -18.34 -35.67
C MET A 1 -10.54 -17.17 -35.46
N ASN A 2 -11.00 -15.90 -35.50
CA ASN A 2 -10.20 -14.74 -35.06
C ASN A 2 -10.09 -14.62 -33.53
N ASP A 3 -11.18 -14.93 -32.80
CA ASP A 3 -11.27 -14.85 -31.33
C ASP A 3 -10.19 -15.66 -30.59
N ILE A 4 -9.91 -16.89 -31.07
CA ILE A 4 -8.91 -17.80 -30.45
C ILE A 4 -7.46 -17.31 -30.69
N ARG A 5 -7.22 -16.52 -31.75
CA ARG A 5 -5.89 -16.00 -32.10
C ARG A 5 -5.56 -14.68 -31.39
N GLU A 6 -6.57 -13.88 -31.07
CA GLU A 6 -6.44 -12.68 -30.23
C GLU A 6 -6.13 -13.06 -28.79
N ASP A 7 -6.88 -14.02 -28.25
CA ASP A 7 -6.72 -14.53 -26.88
C ASP A 7 -5.33 -15.17 -26.66
N SER A 8 -4.79 -15.88 -27.66
CA SER A 8 -3.44 -16.46 -27.56
C SER A 8 -2.31 -15.42 -27.60
N ARG A 9 -2.50 -14.30 -28.34
CA ARG A 9 -1.53 -13.19 -28.37
C ARG A 9 -1.55 -12.42 -27.06
N ASP A 10 -2.73 -12.17 -26.49
CA ASP A 10 -2.87 -11.46 -25.22
C ASP A 10 -2.23 -12.25 -24.06
N ILE A 11 -2.40 -13.57 -24.03
CA ILE A 11 -1.73 -14.46 -23.07
C ILE A 11 -0.20 -14.40 -23.21
N GLN A 12 0.32 -14.40 -24.44
CA GLN A 12 1.76 -14.37 -24.70
C GLN A 12 2.39 -13.00 -24.38
N THR A 13 1.69 -11.91 -24.66
CA THR A 13 2.07 -10.54 -24.25
C THR A 13 2.08 -10.42 -22.73
N ARG A 14 1.01 -10.87 -22.05
CA ARG A 14 0.95 -10.90 -20.59
C ARG A 14 2.11 -11.69 -19.98
N GLN A 15 2.40 -12.90 -20.48
CA GLN A 15 3.53 -13.71 -20.01
C GLN A 15 4.87 -13.00 -20.20
N THR A 16 5.04 -12.27 -21.30
CA THR A 16 6.25 -11.50 -21.58
C THR A 16 6.39 -10.33 -20.61
N ILE A 17 5.32 -9.58 -20.36
CA ILE A 17 5.31 -8.48 -19.39
C ILE A 17 5.59 -9.01 -17.97
N VAL A 18 4.96 -10.13 -17.56
CA VAL A 18 5.24 -10.76 -16.26
C VAL A 18 6.72 -11.13 -16.14
N ARG A 19 7.33 -11.69 -17.19
CA ARG A 19 8.77 -12.03 -17.20
C ARG A 19 9.66 -10.79 -17.11
N LEU A 20 9.31 -9.70 -17.80
CA LEU A 20 10.06 -8.44 -17.74
C LEU A 20 9.94 -7.79 -16.36
N LEU A 21 8.73 -7.70 -15.82
CA LEU A 21 8.49 -7.21 -14.47
C LEU A 21 9.24 -8.04 -13.42
N SER A 22 9.29 -9.35 -13.62
CA SER A 22 10.06 -10.28 -12.78
C SER A 22 11.57 -10.03 -12.78
N SER A 23 12.09 -9.32 -13.78
CA SER A 23 13.51 -8.93 -13.83
C SER A 23 13.80 -7.59 -13.14
N MET A 24 12.76 -6.78 -12.89
CA MET A 24 12.88 -5.41 -12.32
C MET A 24 12.53 -5.35 -10.82
N ALA A 25 11.82 -6.35 -10.31
CA ALA A 25 11.45 -6.51 -8.90
C ALA A 25 11.46 -8.02 -8.53
N SER A 26 11.05 -8.37 -7.31
CA SER A 26 10.94 -9.78 -6.89
C SER A 26 9.97 -10.54 -7.79
N ALA A 27 10.50 -11.32 -8.74
CA ALA A 27 9.77 -12.16 -9.70
C ALA A 27 8.63 -12.98 -9.08
N LYS A 28 8.92 -13.52 -7.90
CA LYS A 28 8.01 -14.36 -7.12
C LYS A 28 6.77 -13.57 -6.69
N GLU A 29 6.94 -12.31 -6.28
CA GLU A 29 5.86 -11.47 -5.79
C GLU A 29 4.98 -10.96 -6.90
N ILE A 30 5.54 -10.45 -8.01
CA ILE A 30 4.72 -9.98 -9.14
C ILE A 30 3.89 -11.13 -9.70
N SER A 31 4.46 -12.33 -9.81
CA SER A 31 3.73 -13.51 -10.24
C SER A 31 2.61 -13.89 -9.25
N GLN A 32 2.87 -13.85 -7.94
CA GLN A 32 1.84 -14.09 -6.91
C GLN A 32 0.76 -13.01 -6.92
N TYR A 33 1.14 -11.75 -7.09
CA TYR A 33 0.27 -10.59 -7.13
C TYR A 33 -0.68 -10.68 -8.33
N LEU A 34 -0.14 -10.92 -9.52
CA LEU A 34 -0.93 -11.11 -10.74
C LEU A 34 -1.82 -12.35 -10.64
N LYS A 35 -1.33 -13.48 -10.10
CA LYS A 35 -2.14 -14.69 -9.90
C LYS A 35 -3.30 -14.46 -8.93
N ARG A 36 -3.09 -13.68 -7.86
CA ARG A 36 -4.11 -13.35 -6.86
C ARG A 36 -5.23 -12.49 -7.43
N PHE A 37 -4.90 -11.50 -8.27
CA PHE A 37 -5.86 -10.48 -8.71
C PHE A 37 -6.45 -10.70 -10.10
N SER A 38 -5.83 -11.52 -10.95
CA SER A 38 -6.32 -11.73 -12.32
C SER A 38 -7.50 -12.70 -12.47
N GLN A 39 -7.81 -13.53 -11.46
CA GLN A 39 -8.78 -14.64 -11.64
C GLN A 39 -9.90 -14.76 -10.61
N LEU A 40 -9.68 -14.40 -9.34
CA LEU A 40 -10.65 -14.68 -8.26
C LEU A 40 -11.30 -13.44 -7.63
N ASP A 41 -10.66 -12.27 -7.71
CA ASP A 41 -11.05 -11.11 -6.90
C ASP A 41 -10.83 -9.75 -7.62
N ALA A 42 -11.06 -9.69 -8.93
CA ALA A 42 -10.84 -8.48 -9.74
C ALA A 42 -11.52 -7.22 -9.15
N LYS A 43 -12.73 -7.37 -8.60
CA LYS A 43 -13.47 -6.27 -7.95
C LYS A 43 -12.81 -5.73 -6.68
N ARG A 44 -11.93 -6.51 -6.06
CA ARG A 44 -11.19 -6.13 -4.85
C ARG A 44 -9.77 -5.67 -5.15
N PHE A 45 -9.32 -5.69 -6.41
CA PHE A 45 -7.94 -5.34 -6.74
C PHE A 45 -7.60 -3.90 -6.29
N ALA A 46 -8.17 -2.90 -6.96
CA ALA A 46 -7.85 -1.52 -6.69
C ALA A 46 -9.03 -0.58 -6.95
N VAL A 47 -9.20 0.40 -6.05
CA VAL A 47 -10.01 1.61 -6.29
C VAL A 47 -9.04 2.78 -6.50
N VAL A 48 -9.09 3.43 -7.66
CA VAL A 48 -8.22 4.54 -8.04
C VAL A 48 -9.04 5.83 -8.08
N LYS A 49 -8.81 6.71 -7.11
CA LYS A 49 -9.42 8.04 -7.07
C LYS A 49 -8.57 9.04 -7.84
N VAL A 50 -9.17 9.63 -8.86
CA VAL A 50 -8.54 10.61 -9.75
C VAL A 50 -9.06 12.01 -9.42
N GLY A 51 -8.16 12.92 -9.04
CA GLY A 51 -8.51 14.34 -8.88
C GLY A 51 -8.78 15.02 -10.23
N GLY A 52 -9.69 16.00 -10.27
CA GLY A 52 -9.99 16.73 -11.51
C GLY A 52 -8.78 17.44 -12.13
N ALA A 53 -7.80 17.86 -11.32
CA ALA A 53 -6.54 18.41 -11.81
C ALA A 53 -5.73 17.40 -12.64
N VAL A 54 -5.70 16.13 -12.22
CA VAL A 54 -5.04 15.05 -12.96
C VAL A 54 -5.68 14.84 -14.34
N LEU A 55 -7.02 14.90 -14.42
CA LEU A 55 -7.74 14.80 -15.71
C LEU A 55 -7.46 15.97 -16.67
N ARG A 56 -7.05 17.12 -16.12
CA ARG A 56 -6.72 18.30 -16.92
C ARG A 56 -5.27 18.29 -17.36
N ASP A 57 -4.35 17.95 -16.44
CA ASP A 57 -2.92 18.21 -16.61
C ASP A 57 -2.13 16.95 -16.99
N ASP A 58 -2.56 15.75 -16.58
CA ASP A 58 -1.80 14.50 -16.67
C ASP A 58 -2.60 13.34 -17.32
N LEU A 59 -3.55 13.66 -18.21
CA LEU A 59 -4.47 12.67 -18.78
C LEU A 59 -3.73 11.54 -19.52
N ASP A 60 -2.71 11.85 -20.32
CA ASP A 60 -1.97 10.84 -21.08
C ASP A 60 -1.24 9.85 -20.16
N ALA A 61 -0.59 10.35 -19.12
CA ALA A 61 0.11 9.51 -18.14
C ALA A 61 -0.87 8.66 -17.31
N LEU A 62 -2.04 9.20 -16.96
CA LEU A 62 -3.13 8.48 -16.32
C LEU A 62 -3.63 7.34 -17.20
N THR A 63 -3.98 7.65 -18.44
CA THR A 63 -4.50 6.71 -19.41
C THR A 63 -3.51 5.58 -19.68
N SER A 64 -2.25 5.91 -19.95
CA SER A 64 -1.19 4.92 -20.19
C SER A 64 -1.00 3.98 -19.00
N SER A 65 -1.04 4.51 -17.77
CA SER A 65 -0.83 3.69 -16.57
C SER A 65 -2.02 2.78 -16.25
N LEU A 66 -3.25 3.27 -16.45
CA LEU A 66 -4.46 2.46 -16.29
C LEU A 66 -4.58 1.38 -17.36
N ALA A 67 -4.25 1.70 -18.62
CA ALA A 67 -4.19 0.74 -19.72
C ALA A 67 -3.17 -0.37 -19.43
N PHE A 68 -1.97 -0.01 -18.98
CA PHE A 68 -0.94 -0.97 -18.58
C PHE A 68 -1.42 -1.96 -17.51
N LEU A 69 -2.19 -1.49 -16.50
CA LEU A 69 -2.77 -2.38 -15.49
C LEU A 69 -3.71 -3.42 -16.15
N GLN A 70 -4.54 -3.00 -17.09
CA GLN A 70 -5.44 -3.90 -17.80
C GLN A 70 -4.68 -4.92 -18.66
N ASP A 71 -3.63 -4.51 -19.37
CA ASP A 71 -2.78 -5.41 -20.18
C ASP A 71 -2.20 -6.54 -19.33
N VAL A 72 -1.76 -6.23 -18.10
CA VAL A 72 -1.25 -7.25 -17.17
C VAL A 72 -2.34 -8.07 -16.48
N GLY A 73 -3.62 -7.79 -16.78
CA GLY A 73 -4.78 -8.54 -16.28
C GLY A 73 -5.36 -8.00 -14.97
N LEU A 74 -5.11 -6.73 -14.66
CA LEU A 74 -5.64 -6.06 -13.48
C LEU A 74 -6.61 -4.95 -13.91
N THR A 75 -7.86 -5.02 -13.48
CA THR A 75 -8.89 -4.04 -13.87
C THR A 75 -9.20 -3.12 -12.69
N PRO A 76 -8.57 -1.94 -12.58
CA PRO A 76 -8.86 -1.01 -11.49
C PRO A 76 -10.26 -0.42 -11.64
N ILE A 77 -10.92 -0.14 -10.50
CA ILE A 77 -12.14 0.66 -10.46
C ILE A 77 -11.75 2.12 -10.30
N VAL A 78 -12.14 2.97 -11.24
CA VAL A 78 -11.73 4.38 -11.26
C VAL A 78 -12.90 5.25 -10.82
N ILE A 79 -12.69 6.11 -9.84
CA ILE A 79 -13.64 7.17 -9.46
C ILE A 79 -12.97 8.53 -9.68
N HIS A 80 -13.68 9.47 -10.31
CA HIS A 80 -13.09 10.76 -10.65
C HIS A 80 -13.89 11.95 -10.12
N GLY A 81 -13.17 13.03 -9.81
CA GLY A 81 -13.72 14.36 -9.64
C GLY A 81 -13.58 15.20 -10.92
N ALA A 82 -14.11 16.43 -10.90
CA ALA A 82 -13.94 17.40 -11.98
C ALA A 82 -13.78 18.84 -11.45
N GLY A 83 -13.18 18.99 -10.25
CA GLY A 83 -13.18 20.24 -9.48
C GLY A 83 -12.76 21.49 -10.29
N PRO A 84 -11.57 21.51 -10.91
CA PRO A 84 -11.13 22.69 -11.64
C PRO A 84 -11.90 22.96 -12.93
N GLN A 85 -12.35 21.93 -13.64
CA GLN A 85 -13.19 22.07 -14.83
C GLN A 85 -14.54 22.68 -14.46
N LEU A 86 -15.11 22.22 -13.35
CA LEU A 86 -16.37 22.74 -12.83
C LEU A 86 -16.22 24.19 -12.35
N ASP A 87 -15.10 24.54 -11.71
CA ASP A 87 -14.83 25.93 -11.30
C ASP A 87 -14.80 26.88 -12.51
N GLY A 88 -14.18 26.47 -13.63
CA GLY A 88 -14.16 27.26 -14.86
C GLY A 88 -15.55 27.45 -15.49
N GLU A 89 -16.35 26.38 -15.55
CA GLU A 89 -17.69 26.42 -16.16
C GLU A 89 -18.71 27.18 -15.32
N LEU A 90 -18.63 27.10 -13.98
CA LEU A 90 -19.47 27.90 -13.09
C LEU A 90 -19.13 29.39 -13.21
N ALA A 91 -17.84 29.73 -13.25
CA ALA A 91 -17.40 31.12 -13.44
C ALA A 91 -17.87 31.68 -14.80
N ALA A 92 -17.79 30.89 -15.88
CA ALA A 92 -18.29 31.28 -17.20
C ALA A 92 -19.82 31.49 -17.22
N ALA A 93 -20.56 30.80 -16.35
CA ALA A 93 -21.99 30.98 -16.17
C ALA A 93 -22.35 32.11 -15.17
N GLY A 94 -21.36 32.83 -14.62
CA GLY A 94 -21.56 33.88 -13.63
C GLY A 94 -21.99 33.37 -12.25
N ILE A 95 -21.77 32.09 -11.94
CA ILE A 95 -22.09 31.48 -10.65
C ILE A 95 -20.84 31.50 -9.78
N GLU A 96 -20.88 32.25 -8.68
CA GLU A 96 -19.77 32.32 -7.73
C GLU A 96 -19.61 31.02 -6.94
N LYS A 97 -18.35 30.61 -6.71
CA LYS A 97 -18.02 29.44 -5.92
C LYS A 97 -18.21 29.75 -4.43
N HIS A 98 -19.18 29.08 -3.81
CA HIS A 98 -19.40 29.14 -2.37
C HIS A 98 -19.10 27.78 -1.72
N THR A 99 -18.37 27.79 -0.61
CA THR A 99 -18.02 26.58 0.15
C THR A 99 -18.30 26.75 1.64
N VAL A 100 -18.92 25.74 2.24
CA VAL A 100 -19.17 25.62 3.68
C VAL A 100 -18.55 24.31 4.14
N ASP A 101 -17.75 24.33 5.21
CA ASP A 101 -17.06 23.14 5.76
C ASP A 101 -16.25 22.32 4.74
N GLY A 102 -15.67 23.01 3.75
CA GLY A 102 -14.91 22.38 2.66
C GLY A 102 -15.76 21.71 1.57
N LEU A 103 -17.10 21.74 1.70
CA LEU A 103 -18.05 21.27 0.70
C LEU A 103 -18.57 22.41 -0.16
N ARG A 104 -18.80 22.14 -1.44
CA ARG A 104 -19.34 23.12 -2.38
C ARG A 104 -20.85 23.18 -2.27
N VAL A 105 -21.38 24.34 -1.90
CA VAL A 105 -22.82 24.60 -1.97
C VAL A 105 -23.26 24.55 -3.42
N THR A 106 -24.30 23.78 -3.72
CA THR A 106 -24.73 23.52 -5.08
C THR A 106 -26.20 23.93 -5.25
N SER A 107 -26.47 25.02 -5.95
CA SER A 107 -27.85 25.41 -6.29
C SER A 107 -28.43 24.49 -7.39
N PRO A 108 -29.75 24.50 -7.62
CA PRO A 108 -30.36 23.79 -8.74
C PRO A 108 -29.76 24.18 -10.11
N GLU A 109 -29.45 25.45 -10.31
CA GLU A 109 -28.85 25.97 -11.55
C GLU A 109 -27.39 25.47 -11.69
N ALA A 110 -26.63 25.49 -10.58
CA ALA A 110 -25.28 24.96 -10.54
C ALA A 110 -25.25 23.45 -10.80
N LEU A 111 -26.24 22.69 -10.32
CA LEU A 111 -26.33 21.24 -10.49
C LEU A 111 -26.37 20.82 -11.96
N ALA A 112 -27.06 21.59 -12.82
CA ALA A 112 -27.10 21.31 -14.26
C ALA A 112 -25.70 21.38 -14.88
N ILE A 113 -24.88 22.35 -14.44
CA ILE A 113 -23.49 22.51 -14.87
C ILE A 113 -22.63 21.39 -14.28
N VAL A 114 -22.79 21.06 -12.99
CA VAL A 114 -22.12 19.93 -12.34
C VAL A 114 -22.31 18.66 -13.15
N ARG A 115 -23.56 18.28 -13.44
CA ARG A 115 -23.87 17.07 -14.20
C ARG A 115 -23.19 17.07 -15.57
N ARG A 116 -23.32 18.16 -16.33
CA ARG A 116 -22.71 18.29 -17.67
C ARG A 116 -21.20 18.11 -17.62
N VAL A 117 -20.54 18.79 -16.69
CA VAL A 117 -19.07 18.75 -16.54
C VAL A 117 -18.60 17.35 -16.15
N PHE A 118 -19.25 16.72 -15.17
CA PHE A 118 -18.88 15.37 -14.74
C PHE A 118 -19.07 14.34 -15.85
N HIS A 119 -20.19 14.39 -16.59
CA HIS A 119 -20.39 13.52 -17.76
C HIS A 119 -19.32 13.74 -18.83
N ALA A 120 -18.99 15.00 -19.15
CA ALA A 120 -17.97 15.31 -20.14
C ALA A 120 -16.57 14.82 -19.72
N GLN A 121 -16.18 15.00 -18.46
CA GLN A 121 -14.90 14.50 -17.96
C GLN A 121 -14.85 12.97 -17.86
N ASN A 122 -15.97 12.32 -17.53
CA ASN A 122 -16.08 10.87 -17.50
C ASN A 122 -15.83 10.29 -18.91
N LEU A 123 -16.56 10.81 -19.89
CA LEU A 123 -16.45 10.36 -21.28
C LEU A 123 -15.05 10.65 -21.85
N LYS A 124 -14.48 11.83 -21.56
CA LYS A 124 -13.11 12.17 -21.96
C LYS A 124 -12.07 11.15 -21.49
N LEU A 125 -12.17 10.68 -20.23
CA LEU A 125 -11.26 9.66 -19.72
C LEU A 125 -11.49 8.29 -20.38
N VAL A 126 -12.76 7.90 -20.56
CA VAL A 126 -13.12 6.63 -21.22
C VAL A 126 -12.63 6.60 -22.66
N GLU A 127 -12.85 7.67 -23.42
CA GLU A 127 -12.37 7.78 -24.81
C GLU A 127 -10.84 7.77 -24.89
N ALA A 128 -10.16 8.43 -23.94
CA ALA A 128 -8.70 8.37 -23.87
C ALA A 128 -8.20 6.94 -23.62
N LEU A 129 -8.81 6.20 -22.68
CA LEU A 129 -8.49 4.78 -22.43
C LEU A 129 -8.71 3.92 -23.66
N GLN A 130 -9.83 4.10 -24.35
CA GLN A 130 -10.14 3.37 -25.58
C GLN A 130 -9.18 3.70 -26.72
N ALA A 131 -8.69 4.94 -26.81
CA ALA A 131 -7.66 5.33 -27.77
C ALA A 131 -6.28 4.68 -27.50
N PHE A 132 -6.07 4.17 -26.27
CA PHE A 132 -4.92 3.35 -25.87
C PHE A 132 -5.23 1.84 -25.88
N ASP A 133 -6.25 1.42 -26.65
CA ASP A 133 -6.73 0.04 -26.76
C ASP A 133 -7.20 -0.59 -25.43
N ALA A 134 -7.39 0.22 -24.38
CA ALA A 134 -7.94 -0.26 -23.11
C ALA A 134 -9.47 -0.25 -23.16
N ARG A 135 -10.08 -1.33 -22.68
CA ARG A 135 -11.52 -1.40 -22.45
C ARG A 135 -11.89 -0.57 -21.23
N ALA A 136 -12.74 0.43 -21.41
CA ALA A 136 -13.29 1.24 -20.33
C ALA A 136 -14.79 1.46 -20.52
N THR A 137 -15.54 1.50 -19.41
CA THR A 137 -16.98 1.71 -19.37
C THR A 137 -17.29 2.99 -18.59
N SER A 138 -18.02 3.90 -19.21
CA SER A 138 -18.56 5.10 -18.56
C SER A 138 -19.71 4.73 -17.63
N ILE A 139 -19.58 5.04 -16.33
CA ILE A 139 -20.62 4.88 -15.32
C ILE A 139 -20.90 6.23 -14.67
N VAL A 140 -21.94 6.92 -15.12
CA VAL A 140 -22.27 8.29 -14.66
C VAL A 140 -23.41 8.35 -13.64
N SER A 141 -24.11 7.23 -13.43
CA SER A 141 -25.25 7.10 -12.51
C SER A 141 -25.44 5.65 -12.05
N GLY A 142 -26.36 5.43 -11.10
CA GLY A 142 -26.75 4.09 -10.64
C GLY A 142 -25.75 3.39 -9.71
N VAL A 143 -24.68 4.07 -9.27
CA VAL A 143 -23.73 3.54 -8.28
C VAL A 143 -24.02 4.06 -6.89
N PHE A 144 -24.31 5.35 -6.74
CA PHE A 144 -24.49 5.98 -5.44
C PHE A 144 -25.96 6.37 -5.25
N GLU A 145 -26.66 5.65 -4.37
CA GLU A 145 -27.93 6.14 -3.82
C GLU A 145 -27.62 7.09 -2.67
N ALA A 146 -28.17 8.30 -2.74
CA ALA A 146 -27.86 9.39 -1.83
C ALA A 146 -29.12 10.12 -1.34
N GLU A 147 -29.03 10.67 -0.14
CA GLU A 147 -30.02 11.61 0.41
C GLU A 147 -29.41 13.01 0.45
N TYR A 148 -30.23 14.05 0.62
CA TYR A 148 -29.71 15.40 0.82
C TYR A 148 -28.90 15.45 2.12
N LEU A 149 -27.67 15.98 2.06
CA LEU A 149 -26.82 16.13 3.24
C LEU A 149 -27.44 17.12 4.24
N ASP A 150 -27.70 18.32 3.76
CA ASP A 150 -28.53 19.34 4.40
C ASP A 150 -28.93 20.31 3.28
N ARG A 151 -30.23 20.33 2.98
CA ARG A 151 -30.75 21.07 1.83
C ARG A 151 -30.71 22.58 2.04
N ASP A 152 -30.83 23.04 3.28
CA ASP A 152 -30.84 24.47 3.59
C ASP A 152 -29.42 25.04 3.56
N THR A 153 -28.44 24.25 4.03
CA THR A 153 -27.02 24.66 4.08
C THR A 153 -26.30 24.44 2.74
N TYR A 154 -26.46 23.28 2.12
CA TYR A 154 -25.66 22.86 0.96
C TYR A 154 -26.42 22.80 -0.37
N GLY A 155 -27.75 22.88 -0.35
CA GLY A 155 -28.58 22.79 -1.55
C GLY A 155 -28.65 21.36 -2.10
N MET A 156 -28.30 21.19 -3.38
CA MET A 156 -28.33 19.93 -4.13
C MET A 156 -27.09 19.06 -3.88
N VAL A 157 -26.65 18.98 -2.63
CA VAL A 157 -25.51 18.15 -2.20
C VAL A 157 -26.01 16.92 -1.47
N GLY A 158 -25.46 15.77 -1.82
CA GLY A 158 -25.88 14.48 -1.31
C GLY A 158 -24.88 13.83 -0.35
N GLU A 159 -25.43 13.07 0.59
CA GLU A 159 -24.73 12.09 1.41
C GLU A 159 -25.10 10.69 0.89
N VAL A 160 -24.09 9.88 0.55
CA VAL A 160 -24.31 8.53 0.05
C VAL A 160 -24.85 7.64 1.17
N LYS A 161 -25.93 6.92 0.91
CA LYS A 161 -26.56 6.00 1.87
C LYS A 161 -26.43 4.54 1.44
N ARG A 162 -26.31 4.28 0.14
CA ARG A 162 -26.09 2.92 -0.40
C ARG A 162 -25.23 2.98 -1.66
N VAL A 163 -24.35 2.00 -1.82
CA VAL A 163 -23.60 1.79 -3.05
C VAL A 163 -24.14 0.56 -3.77
N ASP A 164 -24.59 0.71 -5.00
CA ASP A 164 -24.96 -0.39 -5.89
C ASP A 164 -23.74 -0.78 -6.75
N LEU A 165 -23.30 -2.03 -6.58
CA LEU A 165 -22.13 -2.57 -7.27
C LEU A 165 -22.48 -3.19 -8.62
N ALA A 166 -23.75 -3.40 -8.94
CA ALA A 166 -24.14 -4.11 -10.17
C ALA A 166 -23.57 -3.48 -11.45
N PRO A 167 -23.55 -2.14 -11.64
CA PRO A 167 -22.92 -1.53 -12.82
C PRO A 167 -21.41 -1.79 -12.89
N ILE A 168 -20.74 -1.78 -11.74
CA ILE A 168 -19.30 -1.98 -11.61
C ILE A 168 -18.95 -3.45 -11.94
N GLU A 169 -19.68 -4.39 -11.34
CA GLU A 169 -19.47 -5.83 -11.56
C GLU A 169 -19.74 -6.22 -13.02
N ALA A 170 -20.73 -5.63 -13.67
CA ALA A 170 -20.99 -5.82 -15.10
C ALA A 170 -19.79 -5.37 -15.96
N SER A 171 -19.21 -4.20 -15.68
CA SER A 171 -18.02 -3.70 -16.37
C SER A 171 -16.80 -4.60 -16.16
N LEU A 172 -16.55 -5.00 -14.92
CA LEU A 172 -15.43 -5.87 -14.57
C LEU A 172 -15.55 -7.25 -15.23
N LYS A 173 -16.76 -7.82 -15.29
CA LYS A 173 -17.03 -9.09 -15.98
C LYS A 173 -16.76 -9.00 -17.48
N ALA A 174 -16.93 -7.83 -18.08
CA ALA A 174 -16.56 -7.55 -19.47
C ALA A 174 -15.05 -7.27 -19.65
N GLY A 175 -14.25 -7.34 -18.57
CA GLY A 175 -12.83 -6.99 -18.58
C GLY A 175 -12.58 -5.52 -18.88
N SER A 176 -13.53 -4.65 -18.53
CA SER A 176 -13.53 -3.22 -18.83
C SER A 176 -13.37 -2.41 -17.55
N ILE A 177 -12.50 -1.39 -17.56
CA ILE A 177 -12.26 -0.47 -16.45
C ILE A 177 -13.55 0.34 -16.20
N PRO A 178 -14.23 0.17 -15.05
CA PRO A 178 -15.35 1.03 -14.71
C PRO A 178 -14.83 2.42 -14.32
N VAL A 179 -15.27 3.44 -15.05
CA VAL A 179 -14.95 4.85 -14.78
C VAL A 179 -16.20 5.53 -14.23
N ILE A 180 -16.18 5.84 -12.93
CA ILE A 180 -17.33 6.27 -12.14
C ILE A 180 -17.27 7.78 -11.89
N ALA A 181 -18.34 8.49 -12.22
CA ALA A 181 -18.53 9.89 -11.83
C ALA A 181 -19.04 10.00 -10.38
N SER A 182 -18.54 10.94 -9.59
CA SER A 182 -19.02 11.18 -8.21
C SER A 182 -20.34 11.96 -8.19
N LEU A 183 -21.42 11.34 -8.67
CA LEU A 183 -22.79 11.84 -8.63
C LEU A 183 -23.67 10.85 -7.87
N GLY A 184 -24.55 11.36 -7.02
CA GLY A 184 -25.52 10.57 -6.26
C GLY A 184 -26.93 10.71 -6.84
N GLU A 185 -27.80 9.76 -6.55
CA GLU A 185 -29.21 9.79 -6.94
C GLU A 185 -30.09 9.46 -5.73
N THR A 186 -31.15 10.24 -5.52
CA THR A 186 -32.18 9.87 -4.54
C THR A 186 -33.01 8.70 -5.05
N VAL A 187 -33.75 8.04 -4.16
CA VAL A 187 -34.73 7.00 -4.53
C VAL A 187 -35.75 7.51 -5.57
N GLY A 188 -36.05 8.80 -5.58
CA GLY A 188 -36.92 9.45 -6.56
C GLY A 188 -36.26 9.81 -7.90
N GLY A 189 -34.97 9.49 -8.08
CA GLY A 189 -34.20 9.79 -9.30
C GLY A 189 -33.65 11.22 -9.39
N GLN A 190 -33.68 11.99 -8.29
CA GLN A 190 -33.06 13.31 -8.26
C GLN A 190 -31.53 13.16 -8.13
N ILE A 191 -30.79 13.71 -9.08
CA ILE A 191 -29.33 13.75 -9.04
C ILE A 191 -28.88 14.74 -7.96
N LEU A 192 -27.86 14.37 -7.19
CA LEU A 192 -27.20 15.21 -6.20
C LEU A 192 -25.70 15.25 -6.48
N ASN A 193 -25.09 16.40 -6.21
CA ASN A 193 -23.64 16.53 -6.19
C ASN A 193 -23.08 15.82 -4.96
N VAL A 194 -22.10 14.94 -5.13
CA VAL A 194 -21.47 14.21 -4.03
C VAL A 194 -19.97 14.53 -4.02
N ASN A 195 -19.42 14.74 -2.83
CA ASN A 195 -17.98 14.91 -2.68
C ASN A 195 -17.23 13.65 -3.15
N ALA A 196 -16.26 13.82 -4.06
CA ALA A 196 -15.56 12.69 -4.67
C ALA A 196 -14.74 11.85 -3.68
N ASP A 197 -14.19 12.45 -2.62
CA ASP A 197 -13.46 11.71 -1.59
C ASP A 197 -14.45 10.93 -0.70
N PHE A 198 -15.61 11.49 -0.38
CA PHE A 198 -16.66 10.77 0.36
C PHE A 198 -17.24 9.61 -0.46
N ALA A 199 -17.57 9.85 -1.73
CA ALA A 199 -18.02 8.78 -2.63
C ALA A 199 -16.98 7.66 -2.78
N ALA A 200 -15.69 8.01 -2.86
CA ALA A 200 -14.61 7.02 -2.90
C ALA A 200 -14.53 6.22 -1.60
N ASN A 201 -14.67 6.85 -0.44
CA ASN A 201 -14.65 6.18 0.86
C ASN A 201 -15.79 5.16 0.98
N GLU A 202 -17.02 5.54 0.63
CA GLU A 202 -18.18 4.64 0.64
C GLU A 202 -17.98 3.45 -0.30
N LEU A 203 -17.46 3.71 -1.50
CA LEU A 203 -17.14 2.67 -2.46
C LEU A 203 -16.06 1.70 -1.92
N VAL A 204 -15.02 2.24 -1.28
CA VAL A 204 -13.95 1.45 -0.66
C VAL A 204 -14.46 0.61 0.50
N GLN A 205 -15.30 1.16 1.37
CA GLN A 205 -15.90 0.42 2.49
C GLN A 205 -16.77 -0.74 1.98
N MET A 206 -17.49 -0.55 0.87
CA MET A 206 -18.32 -1.62 0.29
C MET A 206 -17.50 -2.68 -0.45
N LEU A 207 -16.44 -2.29 -1.18
CA LEU A 207 -15.63 -3.22 -1.96
C LEU A 207 -14.54 -3.93 -1.16
N GLN A 208 -14.07 -3.33 -0.06
CA GLN A 208 -12.97 -3.81 0.76
C GLN A 208 -11.72 -4.15 -0.10
N PRO A 209 -11.20 -3.20 -0.91
CA PRO A 209 -10.15 -3.46 -1.88
C PRO A 209 -8.78 -3.63 -1.20
N TYR A 210 -7.88 -4.32 -1.89
CA TYR A 210 -6.49 -4.49 -1.47
C TYR A 210 -5.68 -3.20 -1.64
N LYS A 211 -5.95 -2.45 -2.72
CA LYS A 211 -5.30 -1.17 -3.00
C LYS A 211 -6.32 -0.05 -3.11
N ILE A 212 -6.10 1.01 -2.35
CA ILE A 212 -6.76 2.30 -2.57
C ILE A 212 -5.70 3.25 -3.08
N VAL A 213 -5.88 3.85 -4.24
CA VAL A 213 -4.89 4.73 -4.84
C VAL A 213 -5.47 6.12 -5.01
N PHE A 214 -4.81 7.12 -4.44
CA PHE A 214 -5.11 8.53 -4.66
C PHE A 214 -4.08 9.11 -5.63
N LEU A 215 -4.54 9.47 -6.82
CA LEU A 215 -3.68 10.13 -7.81
C LEU A 215 -3.71 11.64 -7.62
N THR A 216 -2.53 12.21 -7.38
CA THR A 216 -2.34 13.65 -7.17
C THR A 216 -1.15 14.18 -7.97
N GLY A 217 -1.14 15.47 -8.29
CA GLY A 217 0.00 16.09 -8.98
C GLY A 217 1.27 16.19 -8.12
N THR A 218 1.15 16.21 -6.79
CA THR A 218 2.30 16.25 -5.87
C THR A 218 3.02 14.91 -5.78
N GLY A 219 2.30 13.80 -5.93
CA GLY A 219 2.90 12.46 -5.98
C GLY A 219 3.15 11.77 -4.64
N GLY A 220 2.64 12.33 -3.54
CA GLY A 220 2.81 11.76 -2.21
C GLY A 220 2.60 12.79 -1.11
N LEU A 221 2.75 12.33 0.13
CA LEU A 221 2.85 13.16 1.32
C LEU A 221 4.30 13.59 1.52
N LEU A 222 4.53 14.85 1.84
CA LEU A 222 5.88 15.41 1.97
C LEU A 222 6.27 15.48 3.44
N ASN A 223 7.54 15.18 3.76
CA ASN A 223 8.12 15.40 5.07
C ASN A 223 8.54 16.87 5.27
N GLU A 224 9.07 17.18 6.45
CA GLU A 224 9.63 18.51 6.81
C GLU A 224 10.60 19.07 5.77
N ARG A 225 11.37 18.19 5.10
CA ARG A 225 12.38 18.57 4.09
C ARG A 225 11.82 18.69 2.68
N GLY A 226 10.50 18.61 2.52
CA GLY A 226 9.81 18.65 1.22
C GLY A 226 10.03 17.40 0.36
N LYS A 227 10.52 16.29 0.94
CA LYS A 227 10.68 15.01 0.23
C LYS A 227 9.47 14.11 0.47
N VAL A 228 9.12 13.29 -0.52
CA VAL A 228 8.05 12.30 -0.37
C VAL A 228 8.40 11.32 0.76
N ILE A 229 7.43 11.06 1.62
CA ILE A 229 7.48 10.01 2.64
C ILE A 229 7.15 8.69 1.94
N ASP A 230 8.10 7.77 1.86
CA ASP A 230 7.91 6.51 1.11
C ASP A 230 6.80 5.64 1.72
N SER A 231 6.73 5.55 3.06
CA SER A 231 5.76 4.70 3.76
C SER A 231 5.37 5.24 5.13
N ILE A 232 4.15 4.94 5.58
CA ILE A 232 3.63 5.25 6.91
C ILE A 232 2.94 4.00 7.49
N ASN A 233 3.39 3.52 8.64
CA ASN A 233 2.67 2.53 9.45
C ASN A 233 1.85 3.24 10.53
N LEU A 234 0.52 3.26 10.39
CA LEU A 234 -0.35 4.01 11.29
C LEU A 234 -0.32 3.49 12.74
N THR A 235 -0.15 2.18 12.95
CA THR A 235 -0.11 1.61 14.30
C THR A 235 1.09 2.09 15.10
N THR A 236 2.24 2.29 14.44
CA THR A 236 3.48 2.68 15.12
C THR A 236 3.81 4.16 15.01
N GLU A 237 3.40 4.82 13.92
CA GLU A 237 3.89 6.17 13.59
C GLU A 237 2.81 7.26 13.71
N TYR A 238 1.52 6.91 13.76
CA TYR A 238 0.44 7.90 13.62
C TYR A 238 0.49 9.03 14.66
N GLU A 239 0.58 8.69 15.95
CA GLU A 239 0.58 9.68 17.04
C GLU A 239 1.77 10.65 16.91
N HIS A 240 2.96 10.09 16.65
CA HIS A 240 4.17 10.89 16.45
C HIS A 240 4.06 11.79 15.22
N LEU A 241 3.57 11.25 14.10
CA LEU A 241 3.45 11.96 12.83
C LEU A 241 2.47 13.13 12.94
N VAL A 242 1.27 12.91 13.50
CA VAL A 242 0.23 13.94 13.63
C VAL A 242 0.61 15.01 14.67
N ALA A 243 1.48 14.70 15.62
CA ALA A 243 2.03 15.67 16.56
C ALA A 243 3.12 16.58 15.95
N GLN A 244 3.65 16.27 14.76
CA GLN A 244 4.72 17.06 14.16
C GLN A 244 4.22 18.45 13.70
N PRO A 245 4.97 19.55 13.97
CA PRO A 245 4.55 20.90 13.58
C PRO A 245 4.37 21.12 12.06
N TRP A 246 5.12 20.37 11.25
CA TRP A 246 5.05 20.45 9.79
C TRP A 246 3.86 19.69 9.19
N VAL A 247 3.18 18.83 9.98
CA VAL A 247 1.95 18.14 9.58
C VAL A 247 0.75 19.02 9.95
N ASN A 248 0.40 19.96 9.08
CA ASN A 248 -0.66 20.93 9.33
C ASN A 248 -1.70 21.00 8.20
N GLY A 249 -2.83 21.68 8.50
CA GLY A 249 -3.92 21.93 7.58
C GLY A 249 -4.44 20.67 6.88
N GLY A 250 -4.51 20.71 5.55
CA GLY A 250 -5.05 19.61 4.74
C GLY A 250 -4.22 18.32 4.77
N MET A 251 -2.94 18.36 5.14
CA MET A 251 -2.14 17.14 5.27
C MET A 251 -2.60 16.31 6.47
N LYS A 252 -2.86 16.96 7.61
CA LYS A 252 -3.36 16.31 8.81
C LYS A 252 -4.72 15.65 8.56
N VAL A 253 -5.67 16.40 7.97
CA VAL A 253 -7.00 15.88 7.61
C VAL A 253 -6.89 14.66 6.69
N LYS A 254 -5.96 14.67 5.74
CA LYS A 254 -5.76 13.53 4.83
C LYS A 254 -5.22 12.29 5.55
N ILE A 255 -4.30 12.45 6.50
CA ILE A 255 -3.78 11.33 7.29
C ILE A 255 -4.87 10.75 8.19
N GLU A 256 -5.67 11.61 8.83
CA GLU A 256 -6.83 11.21 9.65
C GLU A 256 -7.85 10.42 8.81
N GLN A 257 -8.26 10.95 7.65
CA GLN A 257 -9.18 10.26 6.74
C GLN A 257 -8.65 8.90 6.26
N ILE A 258 -7.36 8.82 5.95
CA ILE A 258 -6.73 7.55 5.53
C ILE A 258 -6.70 6.56 6.68
N LYS A 259 -6.46 7.02 7.90
CA LYS A 259 -6.51 6.17 9.10
C LYS A 259 -7.91 5.61 9.31
N ASP A 260 -8.93 6.47 9.33
CA ASP A 260 -10.32 6.05 9.52
C ASP A 260 -10.76 5.05 8.45
N LEU A 261 -10.35 5.29 7.19
CA LEU A 261 -10.58 4.36 6.10
C LEU A 261 -9.93 3.00 6.36
N LEU A 262 -8.62 2.97 6.67
CA LEU A 262 -7.87 1.73 6.89
C LEU A 262 -8.27 0.97 8.16
N ASP A 263 -8.81 1.65 9.18
CA ASP A 263 -9.36 1.01 10.38
C ASP A 263 -10.58 0.14 10.06
N SER A 264 -11.39 0.54 9.07
CA SER A 264 -12.56 -0.20 8.60
C SER A 264 -12.24 -1.34 7.61
N LEU A 265 -10.98 -1.50 7.20
CA LEU A 265 -10.53 -2.44 6.17
C LEU A 265 -9.67 -3.59 6.75
N PRO A 266 -9.51 -4.71 6.01
CA PRO A 266 -8.53 -5.74 6.32
C PRO A 266 -7.10 -5.20 6.46
N LEU A 267 -6.29 -5.85 7.29
CA LEU A 267 -4.85 -5.53 7.44
C LEU A 267 -4.08 -5.56 6.11
N THR A 268 -4.55 -6.34 5.13
CA THR A 268 -3.94 -6.45 3.81
C THR A 268 -4.21 -5.25 2.91
N SER A 269 -5.15 -4.38 3.26
CA SER A 269 -5.48 -3.18 2.51
C SER A 269 -4.45 -2.09 2.76
N SER A 270 -4.13 -1.32 1.73
CA SER A 270 -3.20 -0.20 1.82
C SER A 270 -3.67 0.97 0.97
N VAL A 271 -3.38 2.18 1.42
CA VAL A 271 -3.57 3.40 0.65
C VAL A 271 -2.23 3.81 0.02
N SER A 272 -2.22 4.10 -1.28
CA SER A 272 -1.06 4.68 -1.98
C SER A 272 -1.42 6.07 -2.50
N ILE A 273 -0.59 7.07 -2.22
CA ILE A 273 -0.70 8.41 -2.80
C ILE A 273 0.47 8.60 -3.76
N THR A 274 0.19 8.74 -5.05
CA THR A 274 1.24 8.80 -6.08
C THR A 274 0.79 9.66 -7.28
N LYS A 275 1.68 9.83 -8.26
CA LYS A 275 1.39 10.48 -9.55
C LYS A 275 0.93 9.43 -10.56
N PRO A 276 0.17 9.83 -11.60
CA PRO A 276 -0.21 8.92 -12.67
C PRO A 276 0.97 8.17 -13.28
N SER A 277 2.06 8.86 -13.64
CA SER A 277 3.26 8.28 -14.26
C SER A 277 3.99 7.26 -13.39
N GLU A 278 3.74 7.28 -12.08
CA GLU A 278 4.43 6.47 -11.08
C GLU A 278 3.54 5.30 -10.59
N LEU A 279 2.29 5.22 -11.04
CA LEU A 279 1.29 4.25 -10.57
C LEU A 279 1.77 2.80 -10.65
N ALA A 280 2.30 2.39 -11.80
CA ALA A 280 2.78 1.02 -11.97
C ALA A 280 3.95 0.71 -11.03
N LYS A 281 4.89 1.65 -10.89
CA LYS A 281 6.04 1.49 -10.01
C LYS A 281 5.63 1.43 -8.54
N GLU A 282 4.66 2.24 -8.13
CA GLU A 282 4.06 2.22 -6.80
C GLU A 282 3.38 0.88 -6.48
N LEU A 283 2.67 0.29 -7.46
CA LEU A 283 1.94 -0.95 -7.24
C LEU A 283 2.81 -2.21 -7.30
N PHE A 284 3.86 -2.23 -8.11
CA PHE A 284 4.65 -3.44 -8.41
C PHE A 284 6.06 -3.47 -7.82
N THR A 285 6.51 -2.42 -7.13
CA THR A 285 7.86 -2.39 -6.53
C THR A 285 7.82 -2.14 -5.03
N HIS A 286 8.76 -2.73 -4.29
CA HIS A 286 8.86 -2.54 -2.83
C HIS A 286 9.13 -1.10 -2.41
N LYS A 287 9.96 -0.40 -3.18
CA LYS A 287 10.30 0.98 -2.89
C LYS A 287 9.13 1.92 -3.23
N GLY A 288 8.30 1.52 -4.19
CA GLY A 288 7.25 2.36 -4.74
C GLY A 288 7.81 3.65 -5.34
N SER A 289 6.90 4.61 -5.52
CA SER A 289 7.22 5.95 -6.00
C SER A 289 6.09 6.89 -5.61
N GLY A 290 5.84 6.94 -4.30
CA GLY A 290 4.74 7.64 -3.67
C GLY A 290 4.78 7.46 -2.17
N THR A 291 3.64 7.70 -1.51
CA THR A 291 3.47 7.40 -0.09
C THR A 291 2.54 6.23 0.09
N LEU A 292 3.07 5.14 0.64
CA LEU A 292 2.32 3.94 1.00
C LEU A 292 1.91 3.97 2.47
N VAL A 293 0.61 4.11 2.73
CA VAL A 293 0.03 4.11 4.07
C VAL A 293 -0.65 2.78 4.36
N ARG A 294 -0.34 2.19 5.51
CA ARG A 294 -0.96 0.96 6.00
C ARG A 294 -1.37 1.11 7.44
N ARG A 295 -2.40 0.37 7.86
CA ARG A 295 -2.72 0.24 9.28
C ARG A 295 -1.54 -0.33 10.04
N GLY A 296 -0.86 -1.30 9.44
CA GLY A 296 0.25 -2.02 10.06
C GLY A 296 -0.22 -2.96 11.16
N GLU A 297 0.74 -3.55 11.85
CA GLU A 297 0.49 -4.43 12.99
C GLU A 297 1.11 -3.83 14.25
N ARG A 298 0.51 -4.15 15.40
CA ARG A 298 1.15 -3.90 16.68
C ARG A 298 2.40 -4.74 16.82
N VAL A 299 3.43 -4.15 17.41
CA VAL A 299 4.67 -4.85 17.76
C VAL A 299 4.63 -5.16 19.26
N LEU A 300 4.47 -6.44 19.58
CA LEU A 300 4.57 -6.95 20.94
C LEU A 300 6.03 -6.86 21.39
N GLN A 301 6.25 -6.39 22.60
CA GLN A 301 7.57 -6.30 23.22
C GLN A 301 7.54 -7.14 24.47
N VAL A 302 8.37 -8.17 24.50
CA VAL A 302 8.37 -9.17 25.57
C VAL A 302 9.79 -9.44 26.05
N SER A 303 9.90 -9.91 27.28
CA SER A 303 11.18 -10.23 27.92
C SER A 303 11.28 -11.69 28.38
N SER A 304 10.16 -12.43 28.34
CA SER A 304 10.11 -13.87 28.58
C SER A 304 9.57 -14.62 27.37
N TRP A 305 10.05 -15.86 27.18
CA TRP A 305 9.50 -16.79 26.20
C TRP A 305 8.05 -17.19 26.50
N ASP A 306 7.65 -17.17 27.77
CA ASP A 306 6.29 -17.53 28.21
C ASP A 306 5.21 -16.54 27.73
N GLU A 307 5.63 -15.35 27.29
CA GLU A 307 4.75 -14.32 26.73
C GLU A 307 4.46 -14.55 25.23
N LEU A 308 5.06 -15.56 24.61
CA LEU A 308 4.98 -15.82 23.18
C LEU A 308 4.42 -17.20 22.86
N ASP A 309 3.74 -17.28 21.71
CA ASP A 309 3.41 -18.53 21.04
C ASP A 309 4.67 -19.07 20.34
N LEU A 310 5.44 -19.88 21.06
CA LEU A 310 6.70 -20.46 20.55
C LEU A 310 6.51 -21.33 19.30
N PRO A 311 5.45 -22.16 19.18
CA PRO A 311 5.14 -22.86 17.92
C PRO A 311 4.99 -21.90 16.73
N ARG A 312 4.23 -20.81 16.87
CA ARG A 312 4.09 -19.81 15.79
C ARG A 312 5.40 -19.09 15.49
N LEU A 313 6.15 -18.71 16.52
CA LEU A 313 7.45 -18.05 16.35
C LEU A 313 8.46 -18.96 15.63
N ARG A 314 8.50 -20.26 15.97
CA ARG A 314 9.29 -21.25 15.25
C ARG A 314 8.88 -21.29 13.78
N GLY A 315 7.59 -21.44 13.50
CA GLY A 315 7.06 -21.47 12.13
C GLY A 315 7.44 -20.22 11.32
N LEU A 316 7.37 -19.04 11.93
CA LEU A 316 7.83 -17.78 11.34
C LEU A 316 9.32 -17.83 10.99
N ILE A 317 10.18 -18.17 11.95
CA ILE A 317 11.63 -18.22 11.74
C ILE A 317 11.96 -19.21 10.62
N GLU A 318 11.42 -20.43 10.70
CA GLU A 318 11.73 -21.48 9.74
C GLU A 318 11.25 -21.15 8.33
N SER A 319 10.10 -20.47 8.22
CA SER A 319 9.57 -19.99 6.94
C SER A 319 10.41 -18.85 6.36
N ALA A 320 10.76 -17.85 7.17
CA ALA A 320 11.54 -16.69 6.74
C ALA A 320 12.96 -17.06 6.30
N PHE A 321 13.60 -18.01 6.99
CA PHE A 321 14.96 -18.45 6.66
C PHE A 321 15.02 -19.63 5.69
N GLY A 322 13.90 -20.32 5.42
CA GLY A 322 13.86 -21.54 4.61
C GLY A 322 14.66 -22.70 5.22
N ARG A 323 14.82 -22.73 6.54
CA ARG A 323 15.71 -23.60 7.31
C ARG A 323 15.02 -24.06 8.59
N GLU A 324 15.51 -25.12 9.22
CA GLU A 324 14.97 -25.63 10.49
C GLU A 324 15.70 -25.01 11.68
N LEU A 325 14.95 -24.58 12.68
CA LEU A 325 15.47 -24.06 13.94
C LEU A 325 15.85 -25.24 14.83
N VAL A 326 16.99 -25.16 15.55
CA VAL A 326 17.39 -26.25 16.46
C VAL A 326 16.26 -26.58 17.46
N PRO A 327 16.01 -27.87 17.75
CA PRO A 327 14.85 -28.27 18.56
C PRO A 327 14.80 -27.59 19.94
N ASP A 328 15.95 -27.48 20.59
CA ASP A 328 16.17 -26.94 21.93
C ASP A 328 16.47 -25.42 21.94
N TYR A 329 16.21 -24.71 20.84
CA TYR A 329 16.55 -23.29 20.71
C TYR A 329 15.96 -22.45 21.84
N PHE A 330 14.67 -22.59 22.13
CA PHE A 330 13.99 -21.78 23.16
C PHE A 330 14.39 -22.19 24.58
N ASP A 331 14.82 -23.44 24.77
CA ASP A 331 15.27 -23.95 26.07
C ASP A 331 16.68 -23.47 26.42
N THR A 332 17.54 -23.32 25.40
CA THR A 332 18.96 -22.99 25.56
C THR A 332 19.27 -21.50 25.37
N THR A 333 18.43 -20.78 24.61
CA THR A 333 18.66 -19.38 24.30
C THR A 333 18.07 -18.49 25.40
N ARG A 334 18.94 -17.73 26.08
CA ARG A 334 18.50 -16.72 27.04
C ARG A 334 17.97 -15.49 26.32
N LEU A 335 16.65 -15.30 26.35
CA LEU A 335 16.02 -14.10 25.81
C LEU A 335 16.47 -12.86 26.60
N HIS A 336 16.83 -11.80 25.88
CA HIS A 336 16.92 -10.46 26.45
C HIS A 336 15.63 -9.69 26.20
N ARG A 337 15.22 -9.63 24.92
CA ARG A 337 13.97 -9.02 24.49
C ARG A 337 13.57 -9.58 23.13
N ALA A 338 12.27 -9.75 22.90
CA ALA A 338 11.74 -10.02 21.57
C ALA A 338 10.73 -8.95 21.16
N TYR A 339 10.75 -8.62 19.89
CA TYR A 339 9.82 -7.72 19.22
C TYR A 339 9.10 -8.53 18.16
N VAL A 340 7.82 -8.81 18.34
CA VAL A 340 7.07 -9.73 17.48
C VAL A 340 5.82 -9.02 16.99
N SER A 341 5.57 -9.04 15.67
CA SER A 341 4.30 -8.51 15.16
C SER A 341 3.14 -9.34 15.71
N GLU A 342 2.01 -8.72 16.02
CA GLU A 342 0.88 -9.40 16.67
C GLU A 342 0.40 -10.66 15.92
N ASN A 343 0.57 -10.71 14.59
CA ASN A 343 0.23 -11.86 13.76
C ASN A 343 1.40 -12.81 13.47
N TYR A 344 2.57 -12.63 14.10
CA TYR A 344 3.75 -13.47 13.92
C TYR A 344 4.22 -13.53 12.46
N ARG A 345 4.21 -12.37 11.77
CA ARG A 345 4.72 -12.22 10.40
C ARG A 345 6.11 -11.58 10.35
N ALA A 346 6.50 -10.90 11.42
CA ALA A 346 7.84 -10.40 11.62
C ALA A 346 8.27 -10.54 13.09
N ALA A 347 9.54 -10.84 13.33
CA ALA A 347 10.12 -10.94 14.67
C ALA A 347 11.59 -10.53 14.68
N VAL A 348 11.96 -9.79 15.72
CA VAL A 348 13.33 -9.54 16.14
C VAL A 348 13.54 -10.18 17.51
N ILE A 349 14.59 -11.00 17.64
CA ILE A 349 14.97 -11.65 18.89
C ILE A 349 16.35 -11.15 19.29
N LEU A 350 16.43 -10.53 20.47
CA LEU A 350 17.66 -10.06 21.08
C LEU A 350 18.05 -10.98 22.23
N THR A 351 19.34 -11.30 22.31
CA THR A 351 19.94 -12.05 23.42
C THR A 351 20.95 -11.16 24.14
N ALA A 352 21.14 -11.43 25.43
CA ALA A 352 22.13 -10.73 26.26
C ALA A 352 23.40 -11.56 26.28
N GLU A 353 24.49 -10.98 25.79
CA GLU A 353 25.79 -11.63 25.67
C GLU A 353 26.84 -10.81 26.41
N ASP A 354 27.97 -11.42 26.77
CA ASP A 354 29.07 -10.72 27.48
C ASP A 354 29.63 -9.55 26.66
N ALA A 355 29.54 -9.63 25.34
CA ALA A 355 29.96 -8.55 24.43
C ALA A 355 28.93 -7.42 24.29
N GLY A 356 27.69 -7.61 24.74
CA GLY A 356 26.58 -6.65 24.63
C GLY A 356 25.27 -7.28 24.15
N THR A 357 24.33 -6.45 23.73
CA THR A 357 23.06 -6.89 23.14
C THR A 357 23.27 -7.41 21.72
N TYR A 358 22.88 -8.66 21.47
CA TYR A 358 23.06 -9.34 20.20
C TYR A 358 21.72 -9.60 19.51
N LEU A 359 21.61 -9.27 18.22
CA LEU A 359 20.47 -9.66 17.39
C LEU A 359 20.64 -11.10 16.92
N ASP A 360 19.89 -12.02 17.53
CA ASP A 360 19.97 -13.44 17.19
C ASP A 360 19.11 -13.83 16.00
N LYS A 361 17.88 -13.28 15.93
CA LYS A 361 16.99 -13.47 14.78
C LYS A 361 16.40 -12.16 14.35
N PHE A 362 16.36 -11.98 13.03
CA PHE A 362 15.45 -11.06 12.36
C PHE A 362 14.73 -11.86 11.27
N ALA A 363 13.48 -12.22 11.54
CA ALA A 363 12.65 -13.05 10.68
C ALA A 363 11.48 -12.22 10.15
N VAL A 364 11.29 -12.19 8.84
CA VAL A 364 10.18 -11.48 8.18
C VAL A 364 9.69 -12.36 7.04
N LEU A 365 8.40 -12.71 7.04
CA LEU A 365 7.80 -13.47 5.94
C LEU A 365 7.83 -12.66 4.64
N ASP A 366 7.86 -13.35 3.50
CA ASP A 366 7.92 -12.72 2.16
C ASP A 366 6.77 -11.71 1.95
N ASP A 367 5.54 -12.06 2.36
CA ASP A 367 4.37 -11.18 2.24
C ASP A 367 4.50 -9.92 3.13
N ALA A 368 5.16 -10.04 4.28
CA ALA A 368 5.41 -8.94 5.21
C ALA A 368 6.61 -8.05 4.86
N GLN A 369 7.53 -8.47 3.97
CA GLN A 369 8.66 -7.64 3.55
C GLN A 369 8.22 -6.46 2.68
N GLY A 370 7.35 -6.70 1.68
CA GLY A 370 6.69 -5.64 0.89
C GLY A 370 5.67 -4.83 1.70
N GLU A 371 5.24 -5.38 2.84
CA GLU A 371 4.64 -4.80 4.05
C GLU A 371 5.22 -3.49 4.60
N GLY A 372 6.55 -3.37 4.55
CA GLY A 372 7.27 -2.48 5.46
C GLY A 372 7.21 -2.94 6.92
N LEU A 373 6.61 -4.11 7.22
CA LEU A 373 6.46 -4.63 8.58
C LEU A 373 7.82 -4.94 9.22
N GLY A 374 8.75 -5.50 8.45
CA GLY A 374 10.12 -5.74 8.91
C GLY A 374 10.81 -4.44 9.37
N ARG A 375 10.62 -3.35 8.62
CA ARG A 375 11.16 -2.03 8.99
C ARG A 375 10.47 -1.47 10.24
N ALA A 376 9.15 -1.64 10.37
CA ALA A 376 8.42 -1.19 11.56
C ALA A 376 8.90 -1.92 12.83
N VAL A 377 9.03 -3.25 12.78
CA VAL A 377 9.57 -4.04 13.92
C VAL A 377 11.01 -3.65 14.23
N TRP A 378 11.84 -3.42 13.20
CA TRP A 378 13.22 -2.94 13.37
C TRP A 378 13.29 -1.58 14.05
N GLN A 379 12.47 -0.60 13.63
CA GLN A 379 12.47 0.75 14.21
C GLN A 379 12.07 0.73 15.69
N VAL A 380 10.98 0.03 16.03
CA VAL A 380 10.56 -0.14 17.44
C VAL A 380 11.66 -0.79 18.28
N MET A 381 12.39 -1.75 17.72
CA MET A 381 13.54 -2.35 18.38
C MET A 381 14.70 -1.34 18.53
N HIS A 382 15.07 -0.66 17.46
CA HIS A 382 16.21 0.25 17.40
C HIS A 382 16.06 1.42 18.39
N GLU A 383 14.87 2.02 18.50
CA GLU A 383 14.59 3.12 19.45
C GLU A 383 14.87 2.76 20.91
N GLN A 384 14.76 1.48 21.27
CA GLN A 384 14.92 1.01 22.64
C GLN A 384 16.29 0.37 22.92
N ASN A 385 17.07 0.13 21.87
CA ASN A 385 18.36 -0.55 21.96
C ASN A 385 19.40 0.32 21.26
N PRO A 386 20.01 1.29 21.98
CA PRO A 386 20.92 2.27 21.40
C PRO A 386 22.25 1.67 20.92
N SER A 387 22.57 0.44 21.34
CA SER A 387 23.77 -0.31 20.92
C SER A 387 23.39 -1.75 20.61
N LEU A 388 23.81 -2.24 19.44
CA LEU A 388 23.48 -3.59 18.97
C LEU A 388 24.57 -4.11 18.03
N PHE A 389 24.82 -5.41 18.06
CA PHE A 389 25.62 -6.09 17.06
C PHE A 389 24.98 -7.39 16.59
N TRP A 390 25.34 -7.81 15.38
CA TRP A 390 24.78 -9.00 14.75
C TRP A 390 25.68 -9.55 13.67
N ARG A 391 25.35 -10.76 13.18
CA ARG A 391 25.99 -11.34 12.02
C ARG A 391 24.99 -11.80 10.98
N SER A 392 25.41 -11.78 9.73
CA SER A 392 24.66 -12.28 8.58
C SER A 392 25.58 -13.06 7.64
N ARG A 393 25.03 -13.97 6.84
CA ARG A 393 25.81 -14.65 5.80
C ARG A 393 26.15 -13.67 4.68
N ASN A 394 27.32 -13.84 4.04
CA ASN A 394 27.77 -12.94 2.98
C ASN A 394 26.76 -12.74 1.83
N GLY A 395 26.03 -13.80 1.44
CA GLY A 395 25.06 -13.78 0.34
C GLY A 395 23.62 -13.50 0.75
N ASN A 396 23.36 -13.06 1.98
CA ASN A 396 22.01 -12.78 2.45
C ASN A 396 21.46 -11.50 1.79
N PRO A 397 20.31 -11.54 1.09
CA PRO A 397 19.73 -10.36 0.42
C PRO A 397 19.50 -9.16 1.34
N VAL A 398 19.19 -9.40 2.61
CA VAL A 398 18.93 -8.34 3.60
C VAL A 398 20.20 -7.55 3.99
N ASN A 399 21.39 -7.97 3.56
CA ASN A 399 22.63 -7.26 3.89
C ASN A 399 22.64 -5.81 3.41
N ALA A 400 21.96 -5.48 2.31
CA ALA A 400 21.83 -4.10 1.85
C ALA A 400 21.08 -3.22 2.88
N PHE A 401 20.04 -3.77 3.51
CA PHE A 401 19.33 -3.13 4.62
C PHE A 401 20.23 -3.02 5.85
N TYR A 402 20.91 -4.10 6.25
CA TYR A 402 21.84 -4.03 7.39
C TYR A 402 22.94 -2.99 7.21
N HIS A 403 23.43 -2.79 5.99
CA HIS A 403 24.40 -1.74 5.71
C HIS A 403 23.84 -0.32 5.92
N SER A 404 22.57 -0.08 5.60
CA SER A 404 21.96 1.24 5.82
C SER A 404 21.66 1.51 7.29
N GLU A 405 21.47 0.46 8.09
CA GLU A 405 21.13 0.55 9.52
C GLU A 405 22.33 0.34 10.45
N SER A 406 23.55 0.21 9.93
CA SER A 406 24.77 -0.02 10.72
C SER A 406 25.72 1.17 10.67
N ASP A 407 26.40 1.46 11.78
CA ASP A 407 27.53 2.40 11.80
C ASP A 407 28.80 1.78 11.21
N GLY A 408 28.91 0.44 11.26
CA GLY A 408 30.05 -0.27 10.73
C GLY A 408 29.78 -1.74 10.43
N CYS A 409 30.65 -2.33 9.62
CA CYS A 409 30.61 -3.75 9.32
C CYS A 409 32.02 -4.32 9.10
N LEU A 410 32.17 -5.62 9.33
CA LEU A 410 33.40 -6.36 9.08
C LEU A 410 33.07 -7.73 8.47
N ARG A 411 33.80 -8.11 7.42
CA ARG A 411 33.71 -9.47 6.86
C ARG A 411 34.64 -10.42 7.63
N GLN A 412 34.10 -11.55 8.07
CA GLN A 412 34.82 -12.57 8.82
C GLN A 412 34.45 -13.97 8.31
N GLY A 413 35.31 -14.51 7.42
CA GLY A 413 35.07 -15.80 6.78
C GLY A 413 33.73 -15.86 6.03
N LYS A 414 32.86 -16.79 6.43
CA LYS A 414 31.51 -16.97 5.85
C LYS A 414 30.47 -15.96 6.36
N TRP A 415 30.82 -15.17 7.37
CA TRP A 415 29.95 -14.19 8.02
C TRP A 415 30.36 -12.77 7.69
N ARG A 416 29.39 -11.87 7.85
CA ARG A 416 29.56 -10.43 7.94
C ARG A 416 28.98 -9.99 9.27
N VAL A 417 29.78 -9.28 10.06
CA VAL A 417 29.41 -8.72 11.36
C VAL A 417 29.04 -7.26 11.13
N PHE A 418 27.99 -6.81 11.80
CA PHE A 418 27.48 -5.44 11.76
C PHE A 418 27.27 -4.95 13.18
N TRP A 419 27.35 -3.63 13.37
CA TRP A 419 27.08 -3.00 14.65
C TRP A 419 26.60 -1.55 14.46
N TYR A 420 25.94 -1.02 15.49
CA TYR A 420 25.70 0.41 15.67
C TYR A 420 25.78 0.79 17.15
N GLY A 421 25.99 2.08 17.42
CA GLY A 421 26.00 2.65 18.77
C GLY A 421 27.10 2.10 19.66
N MET A 422 28.27 1.82 19.09
CA MET A 422 29.43 1.30 19.83
C MET A 422 30.58 2.30 19.82
N ASP A 423 31.01 2.68 21.01
CA ASP A 423 32.13 3.60 21.20
C ASP A 423 33.46 2.84 21.31
N GLY A 424 34.26 2.91 20.26
CA GLY A 424 35.67 2.49 20.29
C GLY A 424 35.97 1.07 19.80
N PHE A 425 37.23 0.87 19.37
CA PHE A 425 37.69 -0.36 18.75
C PHE A 425 37.66 -1.59 19.66
N ASP A 426 37.81 -1.42 20.98
CA ASP A 426 37.80 -2.54 21.92
C ASP A 426 36.41 -3.18 22.04
N ALA A 427 35.35 -2.37 22.08
CA ALA A 427 33.96 -2.85 22.10
C ALA A 427 33.63 -3.60 20.80
N ILE A 428 33.98 -3.01 19.65
CA ILE A 428 33.81 -3.61 18.34
C ILE A 428 34.59 -4.95 18.26
N GLY A 429 35.83 -4.97 18.75
CA GLY A 429 36.68 -6.16 18.77
C GLY A 429 36.05 -7.33 19.53
N ARG A 430 35.47 -7.07 20.71
CA ARG A 430 34.73 -8.09 21.50
C ARG A 430 33.51 -8.62 20.75
N CYS A 431 32.74 -7.74 20.11
CA CYS A 431 31.54 -8.13 19.35
C CYS A 431 31.87 -8.99 18.13
N VAL A 432 32.92 -8.62 17.39
CA VAL A 432 33.44 -9.39 16.26
C VAL A 432 33.95 -10.76 16.72
N ALA A 433 34.67 -10.83 17.84
CA ALA A 433 35.14 -12.09 18.40
C ALA A 433 33.97 -13.01 18.81
N HIS A 434 32.94 -12.46 19.45
CA HIS A 434 31.72 -13.19 19.81
C HIS A 434 31.01 -13.78 18.60
N CYS A 435 30.87 -12.99 17.54
CA CYS A 435 30.22 -13.43 16.30
C CYS A 435 30.97 -14.58 15.60
N ALA A 436 32.29 -14.68 15.79
CA ALA A 436 33.11 -15.73 15.23
C ALA A 436 32.84 -17.09 15.88
N THR A 437 32.63 -17.10 17.21
CA THR A 437 32.52 -18.33 18.02
C THR A 437 31.09 -18.80 18.20
N ARG A 438 30.09 -17.93 17.99
CA ARG A 438 28.68 -18.28 18.21
C ARG A 438 28.23 -19.47 17.34
N PRO A 439 27.61 -20.52 17.92
CA PRO A 439 27.14 -21.68 17.17
C PRO A 439 26.01 -21.31 16.20
N VAL A 440 25.78 -22.19 15.22
CA VAL A 440 24.69 -22.01 14.25
C VAL A 440 23.40 -22.54 14.87
N THR A 441 22.35 -21.74 14.85
CA THR A 441 21.02 -22.09 15.42
C THR A 441 19.99 -22.52 14.36
N LEU A 442 20.40 -22.57 13.08
CA LEU A 442 19.56 -22.97 11.94
C LEU A 442 20.27 -24.03 11.07
N HIS A 443 19.59 -25.12 10.74
CA HIS A 443 20.08 -26.18 9.86
C HIS A 443 19.36 -26.18 8.51
N ASP A 444 20.04 -26.69 7.47
CA ASP A 444 19.38 -26.89 6.18
C ASP A 444 18.34 -28.00 6.35
N ARG A 445 17.15 -27.83 5.75
CA ARG A 445 16.10 -28.85 5.80
C ARG A 445 16.67 -30.16 5.26
N THR A 446 16.57 -31.22 6.05
CA THR A 446 17.00 -32.53 5.57
C THR A 446 16.11 -32.93 4.38
N ALA A 447 16.71 -33.38 3.28
CA ALA A 447 15.98 -33.87 2.13
C ALA A 447 15.37 -35.23 2.47
N THR A 448 14.22 -35.24 3.14
CA THR A 448 13.45 -36.44 3.47
C THR A 448 12.05 -36.29 2.90
N GLY A 449 11.79 -36.99 1.78
CA GLY A 449 10.43 -37.09 1.21
C GLY A 449 10.32 -37.09 -0.32
N ALA A 450 11.35 -37.51 -1.06
CA ALA A 450 11.20 -37.94 -2.45
C ALA A 450 11.67 -39.39 -2.57
N GLN A 451 10.90 -40.31 -1.98
CA GLN A 451 10.91 -41.75 -2.28
C GLN A 451 9.84 -42.45 -1.44
N ALA A 452 8.63 -42.58 -2.02
CA ALA A 452 7.73 -43.74 -2.01
C ALA A 452 6.40 -43.32 -2.67
#